data_AF-A0A519MG08-F1
#
_entry.id   AF-A0A519MG08-F1
#
_cell.length_a   1.000
_cell.length_b   1.000
_cell.length_c   1.000
_cell.angle_alpha   90.00
_cell.angle_beta   90.00
_cell.angle_gamma   90.00
#
_symmetry.space_group_name_H-M   'P 1'
#
loop_
_entity.id
_entity.type
_entity.pdbx_description
1 polymer ?
#
loop_
_entity_poly.entity_id
_entity_poly.type
_entity_poly.pdbx_seq_one_letter_code
_entity_poly.pdbx_strand_id
1 'polypeptide(L)'
;MPSARMRPALVRLHRWIGLATALFLGVAGITGSLLAFKEELEGLINPRLFIVEAAPGAAMIDPLALRDQVQARFPQARVDQVPFPRPGASARFFLWPRPDATEATEARMPALEVDDVFFDPYTGTYLGGRKWGQLLDGGVWRRENIVPFIWRLHEALALP
;
A
#
# COMPACT_ATOMS: atom_id res chain seq x y z
N MET A 1 -15.62 -39.72 -35.02
CA MET A 1 -16.75 -38.81 -34.74
C MET A 1 -16.81 -38.58 -33.23
N PRO A 2 -16.81 -37.34 -32.73
CA PRO A 2 -16.99 -37.09 -31.30
C PRO A 2 -18.24 -37.80 -30.82
N SER A 3 -18.15 -38.61 -29.76
CA SER A 3 -19.30 -39.35 -29.24
C SER A 3 -20.44 -38.38 -28.92
N ALA A 4 -21.70 -38.78 -29.13
CA ALA A 4 -22.87 -37.92 -28.91
C ALA A 4 -22.95 -37.32 -27.48
N ARG A 5 -22.19 -37.87 -26.52
CA ARG A 5 -22.07 -37.41 -25.13
C ARG A 5 -20.98 -36.34 -24.91
N MET A 6 -20.10 -36.10 -25.88
CA MET A 6 -18.95 -35.20 -25.74
C MET A 6 -19.34 -33.72 -25.84
N ARG A 7 -20.24 -33.38 -26.79
CA ARG A 7 -20.75 -32.01 -26.96
C ARG A 7 -21.43 -31.44 -25.69
N PRO A 8 -22.40 -32.13 -25.05
CA PRO A 8 -23.05 -31.59 -23.85
C PRO A 8 -22.11 -31.48 -22.65
N ALA A 9 -21.09 -32.33 -22.56
CA ALA A 9 -20.06 -32.25 -21.51
C ALA A 9 -19.20 -31.00 -21.68
N LEU A 10 -18.72 -30.73 -22.92
CA LEU A 10 -17.93 -29.54 -23.23
C LEU A 10 -18.72 -28.24 -23.00
N VAL A 11 -20.02 -28.21 -23.32
CA VAL A 11 -20.87 -27.03 -23.05
C VAL A 11 -21.01 -26.77 -21.56
N ARG A 12 -21.23 -27.81 -20.73
CA ARG A 12 -21.28 -27.65 -19.27
C ARG A 12 -19.96 -27.17 -18.72
N LEU A 13 -18.85 -27.76 -19.18
CA LEU A 13 -17.50 -27.36 -18.76
C LEU A 13 -17.23 -25.90 -19.13
N HIS A 14 -17.48 -25.50 -20.37
CA HIS A 14 -17.30 -24.13 -20.84
C HIS A 14 -18.14 -23.13 -20.02
N ARG A 15 -19.39 -23.47 -19.68
CA ARG A 15 -20.25 -22.59 -18.88
C ARG A 15 -19.69 -22.34 -17.49
N TRP A 16 -19.20 -23.37 -16.81
CA TRP A 16 -18.62 -23.24 -15.48
C TRP A 16 -17.25 -22.57 -15.49
N ILE A 17 -16.38 -22.92 -16.45
CA ILE A 17 -15.10 -22.23 -16.65
C ILE A 17 -15.35 -20.76 -16.99
N GLY A 18 -16.25 -20.48 -17.92
CA GLY A 18 -16.58 -19.11 -18.33
C GLY A 18 -17.12 -18.27 -17.18
N LEU A 19 -17.99 -18.83 -16.32
CA LEU A 19 -18.46 -18.13 -15.12
C LEU A 19 -17.34 -17.85 -14.12
N ALA A 20 -16.46 -18.82 -13.87
CA ALA A 20 -15.30 -18.63 -13.00
C ALA A 20 -14.34 -17.57 -13.57
N THR A 21 -14.03 -17.64 -14.87
CA THR A 21 -13.19 -16.67 -15.56
C THR A 21 -13.83 -15.28 -15.58
N ALA A 22 -15.13 -15.16 -15.82
CA ALA A 22 -15.82 -13.87 -15.81
C ALA A 22 -15.79 -13.22 -14.43
N LEU A 23 -15.99 -14.00 -13.36
CA LEU A 23 -15.85 -13.50 -11.99
C LEU A 23 -14.43 -13.03 -11.71
N PHE A 24 -13.43 -13.85 -12.05
CA PHE A 24 -12.02 -13.51 -11.89
C PHE A 24 -11.64 -12.23 -12.65
N LEU A 25 -11.96 -12.14 -13.94
CA LEU A 25 -11.70 -10.96 -14.77
C LEU A 25 -12.49 -9.74 -14.28
N GLY A 26 -13.69 -9.92 -13.75
CA GLY A 26 -14.48 -8.85 -13.14
C GLY A 26 -13.77 -8.25 -11.92
N VAL A 27 -13.32 -9.08 -10.98
CA VAL A 27 -12.57 -8.63 -9.80
C VAL A 27 -11.24 -7.99 -10.22
N ALA A 28 -10.49 -8.63 -11.11
CA ALA A 28 -9.22 -8.11 -11.62
C ALA A 28 -9.41 -6.76 -12.34
N GLY A 29 -10.43 -6.63 -13.19
CA GLY A 29 -10.75 -5.41 -13.92
C GLY A 29 -11.18 -4.26 -13.01
N ILE A 30 -12.06 -4.52 -12.03
CA ILE A 30 -12.50 -3.50 -11.07
C ILE A 30 -11.32 -3.00 -10.23
N THR A 31 -10.57 -3.94 -9.64
CA THR A 31 -9.41 -3.57 -8.79
C THR A 31 -8.35 -2.83 -9.61
N GLY A 32 -8.00 -3.29 -10.80
CA GLY A 32 -7.04 -2.62 -11.68
C GLY A 32 -7.49 -1.23 -12.12
N SER A 33 -8.79 -1.05 -12.38
CA SER A 33 -9.36 0.26 -12.74
C SER A 33 -9.28 1.26 -11.58
N LEU A 34 -9.47 0.81 -10.34
CA LEU A 34 -9.30 1.65 -9.15
C LEU A 34 -7.83 2.03 -8.93
N LEU A 35 -6.88 1.13 -9.24
CA LEU A 35 -5.45 1.40 -9.11
C LEU A 35 -4.97 2.53 -10.03
N ALA A 36 -5.63 2.76 -11.16
CA ALA A 36 -5.32 3.87 -12.06
C ALA A 36 -5.50 5.25 -11.41
N PHE A 37 -6.30 5.34 -10.34
CA PHE A 37 -6.58 6.56 -9.57
C PHE A 37 -6.09 6.45 -8.12
N LYS A 38 -5.03 5.66 -7.90
CA LYS A 38 -4.57 5.33 -6.54
C LYS A 38 -4.21 6.58 -5.72
N GLU A 39 -3.54 7.57 -6.31
CA GLU A 39 -3.12 8.77 -5.57
C GLU A 39 -4.32 9.67 -5.22
N GLU A 40 -5.27 9.80 -6.13
CA GLU A 40 -6.51 10.56 -5.96
C GLU A 40 -7.41 9.91 -4.91
N LEU A 41 -7.54 8.58 -4.93
CA LEU A 41 -8.29 7.82 -3.93
C LEU A 41 -7.66 7.95 -2.55
N GLU A 42 -6.34 7.90 -2.45
CA GLU A 42 -5.62 8.13 -1.19
C GLU A 42 -5.86 9.56 -0.67
N GLY A 43 -5.77 10.58 -1.52
CA GLY A 43 -6.08 11.96 -1.15
C GLY A 43 -7.52 12.17 -0.72
N LEU A 44 -8.48 11.49 -1.35
CA LEU A 44 -9.90 11.57 -1.03
C LEU A 44 -10.26 10.87 0.29
N ILE A 45 -9.74 9.66 0.51
CA ILE A 45 -10.08 8.82 1.68
C ILE A 45 -9.24 9.23 2.90
N ASN A 46 -7.99 9.60 2.67
CA ASN A 46 -6.98 9.86 3.71
C ASN A 46 -6.35 11.27 3.58
N PRO A 47 -7.15 12.36 3.48
CA PRO A 47 -6.61 13.70 3.24
C PRO A 47 -5.62 14.12 4.33
N ARG A 48 -5.83 13.70 5.58
CA ARG A 48 -4.94 14.02 6.72
C ARG A 48 -3.54 13.42 6.61
N LEU A 49 -3.37 12.34 5.84
CA LEU A 49 -2.08 11.71 5.64
C LEU A 49 -1.39 12.23 4.39
N PHE A 50 -2.15 12.58 3.35
CA PHE A 50 -1.61 12.87 2.01
C PHE A 50 -1.56 14.35 1.65
N ILE A 51 -2.40 15.20 2.25
CA ILE A 51 -2.53 16.62 1.89
C ILE A 51 -1.92 17.48 2.99
N VAL A 52 -1.10 18.45 2.59
CA VAL A 52 -0.41 19.39 3.48
C VAL A 52 -0.58 20.81 2.95
N GLU A 53 -0.88 21.74 3.84
CA GLU A 53 -0.96 23.17 3.50
C GLU A 53 0.39 23.85 3.76
N ALA A 54 0.93 24.49 2.71
CA ALA A 54 2.16 25.26 2.82
C ALA A 54 1.83 26.71 3.18
N ALA A 55 2.51 27.27 4.18
CA ALA A 55 2.46 28.70 4.41
C ALA A 55 3.04 29.45 3.19
N PRO A 56 2.55 30.67 2.87
CA PRO A 56 3.09 31.46 1.77
C PRO A 56 4.61 31.66 1.91
N GLY A 57 5.37 31.24 0.89
CA GLY A 57 6.83 31.35 0.89
C GLY A 57 7.57 30.27 1.69
N ALA A 58 6.88 29.27 2.24
CA ALA A 58 7.53 28.15 2.91
C ALA A 58 8.36 27.32 1.92
N ALA A 59 9.64 27.14 2.22
CA ALA A 59 10.50 26.19 1.53
C ALA A 59 10.35 24.80 2.15
N MET A 60 10.37 23.76 1.34
CA MET A 60 10.44 22.40 1.85
C MET A 60 11.81 22.13 2.46
N ILE A 61 11.82 21.28 3.48
CA ILE A 61 13.04 20.74 4.06
C ILE A 61 13.77 19.91 2.99
N ASP A 62 15.10 19.95 3.03
CA ASP A 62 15.92 19.07 2.18
C ASP A 62 15.48 17.60 2.37
N PRO A 63 15.21 16.85 1.29
CA PRO A 63 14.69 15.48 1.42
C PRO A 63 15.59 14.53 2.20
N LEU A 64 16.91 14.70 2.17
CA LEU A 64 17.85 13.89 2.96
C LEU A 64 17.80 14.29 4.43
N ALA A 65 17.77 15.59 4.72
CA ALA A 65 17.60 16.08 6.09
C ALA A 65 16.27 15.59 6.70
N LEU A 66 15.17 15.60 5.93
CA LEU A 66 13.89 15.06 6.39
C LEU A 66 13.98 13.55 6.63
N ARG A 67 14.58 12.79 5.72
CA ARG A 67 14.82 11.35 5.90
C ARG A 67 15.58 11.07 7.19
N ASP A 68 16.59 11.87 7.53
CA ASP A 68 17.37 11.71 8.75
C ASP A 68 16.54 12.01 10.01
N GLN A 69 15.63 12.98 9.97
CA GLN A 69 14.65 13.22 11.04
C GLN A 69 13.72 12.02 11.23
N VAL A 70 13.21 11.44 10.13
CA VAL A 70 12.37 10.23 10.18
C VAL A 70 13.15 9.06 10.77
N GLN A 71 14.41 8.87 10.35
CA GLN A 71 15.27 7.82 10.87
C GLN A 71 15.57 8.01 12.37
N ALA A 72 15.75 9.24 12.84
CA ALA A 72 15.92 9.54 14.26
C ALA A 72 14.65 9.26 15.09
N ARG A 73 13.46 9.46 14.51
CA ARG A 73 12.17 9.15 15.16
C ARG A 73 11.89 7.66 15.25
N PHE A 74 12.34 6.87 14.27
CA PHE A 74 12.14 5.42 14.21
C PHE A 74 13.48 4.68 14.24
N PRO A 75 14.22 4.70 15.36
CA PRO A 75 15.55 4.06 15.46
C PRO A 75 15.51 2.54 15.28
N GLN A 76 14.38 1.91 15.58
CA GLN A 76 14.12 0.48 15.40
C GLN A 76 13.90 0.05 13.94
N ALA A 77 13.73 1.03 13.03
CA ALA A 77 13.54 0.78 11.60
C ALA A 77 14.70 1.34 10.79
N ARG A 78 14.85 0.84 9.56
CA ARG A 78 15.66 1.49 8.52
C ARG A 78 14.74 2.28 7.59
N VAL A 79 15.18 3.47 7.21
CA VAL A 79 14.50 4.36 6.25
C VAL A 79 15.39 4.47 5.03
N ASP A 80 15.15 3.63 4.02
CA ASP A 80 16.05 3.47 2.88
C ASP A 80 15.59 4.25 1.63
N GLN A 81 14.52 5.03 1.75
CA GLN A 81 13.93 5.81 0.67
C GLN A 81 13.86 7.29 1.00
N VAL A 82 13.96 8.10 -0.05
CA VAL A 82 13.83 9.56 0.01
C VAL A 82 12.74 9.91 -1.01
N PRO A 83 11.54 10.31 -0.57
CA PRO A 83 10.46 10.65 -1.47
C PRO A 83 10.78 11.93 -2.24
N PHE A 84 10.34 11.98 -3.49
CA PHE A 84 10.44 13.21 -4.27
C PHE A 84 9.45 14.24 -3.71
N PRO A 85 9.90 15.47 -3.39
CA PRO A 85 9.03 16.50 -2.85
C PRO A 85 7.94 16.91 -3.85
N ARG A 86 6.69 17.00 -3.39
CA ARG A 86 5.55 17.45 -4.20
C ARG A 86 4.80 18.55 -3.46
N PRO A 87 4.59 19.73 -4.06
CA PRO A 87 3.83 20.80 -3.42
C PRO A 87 2.43 20.35 -3.02
N GLY A 88 2.00 20.72 -1.80
CA GLY A 88 0.68 20.37 -1.28
C GLY A 88 0.51 18.92 -0.83
N ALA A 89 1.56 18.09 -0.88
CA ALA A 89 1.52 16.69 -0.51
C ALA A 89 2.50 16.36 0.63
N SER A 90 2.14 15.37 1.44
CA SER A 90 3.03 14.82 2.48
C SER A 90 4.25 14.11 1.88
N ALA A 91 5.37 14.11 2.60
CA ALA A 91 6.46 13.18 2.38
C ALA A 91 6.13 11.82 3.00
N ARG A 92 6.10 10.79 2.15
CA ARG A 92 5.78 9.41 2.53
C ARG A 92 7.02 8.55 2.59
N PHE A 93 7.20 7.80 3.67
CA PHE A 93 8.35 6.91 3.87
C PHE A 93 7.88 5.51 4.27
N PHE A 94 8.50 4.49 3.68
CA PHE A 94 8.38 3.13 4.18
C PHE A 94 9.45 2.86 5.24
N LEU A 95 9.06 2.11 6.27
CA LEU A 95 9.93 1.64 7.33
C LEU A 95 10.15 0.15 7.16
N TRP A 96 11.42 -0.26 7.12
CA TRP A 96 11.76 -1.68 7.16
C TRP A 96 12.31 -2.05 8.54
N PRO A 97 12.00 -3.24 9.07
CA PRO A 97 12.58 -3.68 10.33
C PRO A 97 14.11 -3.65 10.27
N ARG A 98 14.73 -3.13 11.33
CA ARG A 98 16.18 -3.26 11.52
C ARG A 98 16.43 -4.56 12.30
N PRO A 99 17.30 -5.46 11.81
CA PRO A 99 17.71 -6.60 12.61
C PRO A 99 18.53 -6.08 13.80
N ASP A 100 18.17 -6.50 15.02
CA ASP A 100 19.05 -6.30 16.17
C ASP A 100 20.34 -7.09 15.92
N ALA A 101 21.48 -6.40 16.06
CA ALA A 101 22.81 -6.93 15.73
C ALA A 101 23.17 -8.22 16.50
N THR A 102 22.44 -8.54 17.57
CA THR A 102 22.68 -9.70 18.42
C THR A 102 21.94 -10.96 17.99
N GLU A 103 20.81 -10.90 17.27
CA GLU A 103 19.99 -12.10 16.99
C GLU A 103 19.14 -11.99 15.70
N ALA A 104 19.78 -11.67 14.57
CA ALA A 104 19.11 -11.61 13.27
C ALA A 104 18.82 -13.02 12.70
N THR A 105 17.73 -13.65 13.15
CA THR A 105 17.06 -14.73 12.40
C THR A 105 15.73 -14.17 11.89
N GLU A 106 15.27 -14.54 10.68
CA GLU A 106 13.99 -14.06 10.10
C GLU A 106 12.80 -14.17 11.07
N ALA A 107 12.83 -15.17 11.98
CA ALA A 107 11.81 -15.39 13.00
C ALA A 107 11.78 -14.35 14.14
N ARG A 108 12.72 -13.40 14.22
CA ARG A 108 12.86 -12.42 15.31
C ARG A 108 12.91 -10.96 14.85
N MET A 109 12.55 -10.67 13.59
CA MET A 109 12.42 -9.26 13.20
C MET A 109 11.33 -8.57 14.05
N PRO A 110 11.64 -7.46 14.72
CA PRO A 110 10.63 -6.76 15.51
C PRO A 110 9.50 -6.31 14.59
N ALA A 111 8.27 -6.71 14.91
CA ALA A 111 7.10 -6.26 14.18
C ALA A 111 6.99 -4.74 14.39
N LEU A 112 7.01 -3.99 13.28
CA LEU A 112 6.78 -2.55 13.36
C LEU A 112 5.29 -2.29 13.56
N GLU A 113 4.97 -1.38 14.48
CA GLU A 113 3.60 -0.89 14.68
C GLU A 113 3.07 -0.19 13.43
N VAL A 114 3.96 0.46 12.68
CA VAL A 114 3.68 1.10 11.38
C VAL A 114 4.85 0.85 10.43
N ASP A 115 4.56 0.57 9.17
CA ASP A 115 5.56 0.35 8.10
C ASP A 115 5.47 1.42 6.99
N ASP A 116 4.48 2.30 7.06
CA ASP A 116 4.22 3.38 6.11
C ASP A 116 3.85 4.65 6.88
N VAL A 117 4.70 5.68 6.80
CA VAL A 117 4.62 6.89 7.63
C VAL A 117 4.62 8.17 6.78
N PHE A 118 3.95 9.19 7.29
CA PHE A 118 3.67 10.43 6.59
C PHE A 118 4.14 11.64 7.40
N PHE A 119 4.83 12.55 6.72
CA PHE A 119 5.39 13.75 7.31
C PHE A 119 5.05 14.98 6.47
N ASP A 120 4.89 16.11 7.14
CA ASP A 120 4.82 17.41 6.50
C ASP A 120 6.24 17.80 5.99
N PRO A 121 6.44 17.98 4.67
CA PRO A 121 7.75 18.30 4.12
C PRO A 121 8.20 19.74 4.39
N TYR A 122 7.32 20.62 4.85
CA TYR A 122 7.65 22.01 5.19
C TYR A 122 8.05 22.15 6.66
N THR A 123 7.44 21.36 7.56
CA THR A 123 7.66 21.49 9.01
C THR A 123 8.40 20.31 9.64
N GLY A 124 8.45 19.16 8.97
CA GLY A 124 8.96 17.91 9.55
C GLY A 124 7.99 17.25 10.54
N THR A 125 6.75 17.74 10.61
CA THR A 125 5.74 17.21 11.55
C THR A 125 5.27 15.82 11.12
N TYR A 126 5.16 14.90 12.07
CA TYR A 126 4.59 13.57 11.85
C TYR A 126 3.06 13.66 11.72
N LEU A 127 2.53 13.29 10.55
CA LEU A 127 1.09 13.33 10.23
C LEU A 127 0.36 12.05 10.62
N GLY A 128 1.09 10.93 10.68
CA GLY A 128 0.55 9.62 11.03
C GLY A 128 1.27 8.48 10.34
N GLY A 129 0.81 7.26 10.58
CA GLY A 129 1.35 6.07 9.96
C GLY A 129 0.34 4.93 9.99
N ARG A 130 0.61 3.91 9.17
CA ARG A 130 -0.23 2.73 9.02
C ARG A 130 0.62 1.47 8.81
N LYS A 131 -0.03 0.31 8.90
CA LYS A 131 0.50 -0.95 8.36
C LYS A 131 -0.06 -1.19 6.97
N TRP A 132 0.78 -1.05 5.95
CA TRP A 132 0.44 -1.12 4.55
C TRP A 132 -0.22 -2.47 4.19
N GLY A 133 -1.38 -2.39 3.55
CA GLY A 133 -2.12 -3.57 3.06
C GLY A 133 -2.88 -4.35 4.14
N GLN A 134 -2.74 -4.01 5.43
CA GLN A 134 -3.47 -4.67 6.52
C GLN A 134 -4.82 -3.99 6.77
N LEU A 135 -5.86 -4.42 6.04
CA LEU A 135 -7.22 -3.87 6.19
C LEU A 135 -7.76 -3.98 7.64
N LEU A 136 -7.40 -5.07 8.31
CA LEU A 136 -7.68 -5.32 9.72
C LEU A 136 -6.36 -5.35 10.47
N ASP A 137 -6.22 -4.49 11.48
CA ASP A 137 -5.09 -4.51 12.41
C ASP A 137 -5.65 -4.77 13.81
N GLY A 138 -5.28 -5.90 14.41
CA GLY A 138 -5.86 -6.36 15.67
C GLY A 138 -7.39 -6.59 15.64
N GLY A 139 -7.96 -6.87 14.46
CA GLY A 139 -9.41 -7.03 14.28
C GLY A 139 -10.19 -5.72 14.13
N VAL A 140 -9.50 -4.57 14.15
CA VAL A 140 -10.10 -3.26 13.95
C VAL A 140 -9.94 -2.84 12.49
N TRP A 141 -11.04 -2.36 11.90
CA TRP A 141 -11.05 -1.78 10.56
C TRP A 141 -10.27 -0.47 10.51
N ARG A 142 -9.30 -0.37 9.59
CA ARG A 142 -8.52 0.84 9.34
C ARG A 142 -8.84 1.41 7.96
N ARG A 143 -9.54 2.55 7.92
CA ARG A 143 -9.92 3.20 6.65
C ARG A 143 -8.69 3.58 5.81
N GLU A 144 -7.58 3.93 6.47
CA GLU A 144 -6.34 4.24 5.79
C GLU A 144 -5.77 3.07 4.98
N ASN A 145 -6.24 1.83 5.19
CA ASN A 145 -5.75 0.66 4.49
C ASN A 145 -6.66 0.18 3.34
N ILE A 146 -7.72 0.91 2.98
CA ILE A 146 -8.59 0.53 1.84
C ILE A 146 -7.81 0.49 0.52
N VAL A 147 -7.13 1.58 0.15
CA VAL A 147 -6.38 1.63 -1.13
C VAL A 147 -5.19 0.66 -1.14
N PRO A 148 -4.35 0.57 -0.08
CA PRO A 148 -3.32 -0.46 0.01
C PRO A 148 -3.85 -1.89 -0.10
N PHE A 149 -5.02 -2.17 0.48
CA PHE A 149 -5.66 -3.48 0.39
C PHE A 149 -6.09 -3.81 -1.04
N ILE A 150 -6.70 -2.86 -1.76
CA ILE A 150 -7.08 -3.05 -3.17
C ILE A 150 -5.84 -3.35 -4.01
N TRP A 151 -4.74 -2.62 -3.77
CA TRP A 151 -3.46 -2.87 -4.44
C TRP A 151 -2.94 -4.29 -4.17
N ARG A 152 -2.89 -4.71 -2.90
CA ARG A 152 -2.43 -6.05 -2.52
C ARG A 152 -3.33 -7.16 -3.10
N LEU A 153 -4.64 -6.94 -3.08
CA LEU A 153 -5.61 -7.86 -3.67
C LEU A 153 -5.37 -8.00 -5.18
N HIS A 154 -5.16 -6.90 -5.89
CA HIS A 154 -4.91 -6.92 -7.33
C HIS A 154 -3.60 -7.64 -7.67
N GLU A 155 -2.51 -7.34 -6.96
CA GLU A 155 -1.23 -8.04 -7.16
C GLU A 155 -1.33 -9.55 -6.89
N ALA A 156 -2.08 -9.95 -5.86
CA ALA A 156 -2.32 -11.36 -5.56
C ALA A 156 -3.11 -12.10 -6.65
N LEU A 157 -3.79 -11.38 -7.56
CA LEU A 157 -4.43 -11.99 -8.74
C LEU A 157 -3.44 -12.21 -9.90
N ALA A 158 -2.28 -11.54 -9.87
CA ALA A 158 -1.27 -11.59 -10.93
C ALA A 158 -0.10 -12.53 -10.58
N LEU A 159 0.21 -12.72 -9.30
CA LEU A 159 1.34 -13.53 -8.83
C LEU A 159 0.88 -14.96 -8.43
N PRO A 160 1.57 -16.03 -8.88
CA PRO A 160 1.30 -17.41 -8.46
C PRO A 160 1.81 -17.72 -7.04
#